data_AF-A0A1S3DC34-F1
#
_entry.id   AF-A0A1S3DC34-F1
#
_cell.length_a   1.000
_cell.length_b   1.000
_cell.length_c   1.000
_cell.angle_alpha   90.00
_cell.angle_beta   90.00
_cell.angle_gamma   90.00
#
_symmetry.space_group_name_H-M   'P 1'
#
loop_
_entity.id
_entity.type
_entity.pdbx_description
1 polymer ?
#
loop_
_entity_poly.entity_id
_entity_poly.type
_entity_poly.pdbx_seq_one_letter_code
_entity_poly.pdbx_strand_id
1 'polypeptide(L)'
;MDMIPVESLDHLPEMETFSVHLVKDSQGLGITIAGYVCEKEDLSGIFVKSICEGSVADKCGQIQVNDRIVQVDDVSLQGNKNS
;
A
#
# COMPACT_ATOMS: atom_id res chain seq x y z
N MET A 1 -6.36 8.67 38.75
CA MET A 1 -6.98 7.86 37.67
C MET A 1 -7.39 8.88 36.63
N ASP A 2 -6.42 9.38 35.88
CA ASP A 2 -6.65 10.53 35.02
C ASP A 2 -7.53 10.13 33.85
N MET A 3 -8.66 10.84 33.73
CA MET A 3 -9.58 10.69 32.62
C MET A 3 -8.86 11.07 31.33
N ILE A 4 -8.83 10.16 30.36
CA ILE A 4 -8.49 10.50 28.98
C ILE A 4 -9.58 11.44 28.43
N PRO A 5 -9.24 12.60 27.84
CA PRO A 5 -10.21 13.52 27.27
C PRO A 5 -10.97 12.86 26.12
N VAL A 6 -12.29 12.94 26.17
CA VAL A 6 -13.23 12.49 25.13
C VAL A 6 -13.29 13.49 23.95
N GLU A 7 -12.18 14.17 23.63
CA GLU A 7 -11.99 14.86 22.33
C GLU A 7 -11.42 13.93 21.23
N SER A 8 -11.63 12.64 21.43
CA SER A 8 -12.21 11.67 20.49
C SER A 8 -12.22 11.98 18.98
N LEU A 9 -11.65 11.02 18.24
CA LEU A 9 -11.90 10.60 16.84
C LEU A 9 -10.88 10.95 15.75
N ASP A 10 -9.76 11.58 16.07
CA ASP A 10 -8.61 11.60 15.14
C ASP A 10 -7.95 10.20 15.01
N HIS A 11 -8.37 9.24 15.85
CA HIS A 11 -7.97 7.84 15.81
C HIS A 11 -9.01 6.93 15.13
N LEU A 12 -9.65 7.36 14.04
CA LEU A 12 -9.96 6.39 12.99
C LEU A 12 -8.60 5.84 12.54
N PRO A 13 -8.43 4.53 12.31
CA PRO A 13 -7.10 3.98 12.03
C PRO A 13 -6.53 4.72 10.84
N GLU A 14 -5.60 5.65 11.08
CA GLU A 14 -4.66 6.10 10.07
C GLU A 14 -4.10 4.80 9.51
N MET A 15 -4.36 4.53 8.24
CA MET A 15 -3.90 3.33 7.57
C MET A 15 -2.39 3.25 7.81
N GLU A 16 -1.97 2.34 8.69
CA GLU A 16 -0.58 2.27 9.15
C GLU A 16 0.28 1.98 7.92
N THR A 17 1.09 2.97 7.54
CA THR A 17 1.95 2.88 6.37
C THR A 17 3.30 2.35 6.81
N PHE A 18 3.77 1.30 6.15
CA PHE A 18 5.10 0.73 6.36
C PHE A 18 5.90 0.73 5.07
N SER A 19 7.22 0.86 5.19
CA SER A 19 8.14 0.79 4.06
C SER A 19 8.73 -0.61 3.95
N VAL A 20 8.74 -1.14 2.73
CA VAL A 20 9.38 -2.42 2.41
C VAL A 20 10.49 -2.15 1.40
N HIS A 21 11.64 -2.81 1.57
CA HIS A 21 12.74 -2.76 0.61
C HIS A 21 12.86 -4.10 -0.07
N LEU A 22 12.61 -4.14 -1.38
CA LEU A 22 12.73 -5.33 -2.19
C LEU A 22 13.81 -5.15 -3.25
N VAL A 23 14.66 -6.16 -3.40
CA VAL A 23 15.66 -6.23 -4.48
C VAL A 23 15.10 -7.09 -5.59
N LYS A 24 14.93 -6.53 -6.79
CA LYS A 24 14.44 -7.24 -7.97
C LYS A 24 15.39 -8.37 -8.35
N ASP A 25 14.83 -9.53 -8.71
CA ASP A 25 15.59 -10.64 -9.32
C ASP A 25 15.43 -10.64 -10.84
N SER A 26 15.83 -11.74 -11.50
CA SER A 26 15.70 -11.90 -12.96
C SER A 26 14.25 -11.98 -13.46
N GLN A 27 13.28 -12.19 -12.57
CA GLN A 27 11.83 -12.24 -12.83
C GLN A 27 11.11 -10.99 -12.28
N GLY A 28 11.81 -10.09 -11.59
CA GLY A 28 11.28 -8.84 -11.04
C GLY A 28 10.97 -8.93 -9.54
N LEU A 29 9.85 -8.34 -9.11
CA LEU A 29 9.41 -8.37 -7.70
C LEU A 29 8.43 -9.51 -7.40
N GLY A 30 7.69 -9.97 -8.40
CA GLY A 30 6.65 -10.99 -8.25
C GLY A 30 5.33 -10.50 -7.64
N ILE A 31 4.99 -9.22 -7.87
CA ILE A 31 3.73 -8.61 -7.45
C ILE A 31 2.96 -8.19 -8.71
N THR A 32 1.66 -8.46 -8.75
CA THR A 32 0.76 -7.86 -9.74
C THR A 32 -0.10 -6.83 -9.07
N ILE A 33 -0.32 -5.69 -9.73
CA ILE A 33 -1.13 -4.59 -9.21
C ILE A 33 -2.45 -4.44 -9.97
N ALA A 34 -3.44 -3.86 -9.30
CA ALA A 34 -4.68 -3.36 -9.89
C ALA A 34 -4.79 -1.85 -9.61
N GLY A 35 -5.01 -1.07 -10.67
CA GLY A 35 -5.35 0.34 -10.56
C GLY A 35 -6.86 0.51 -10.53
N TYR A 36 -7.36 1.24 -9.54
CA TYR A 36 -8.76 1.65 -9.46
C TYR A 36 -8.85 3.16 -9.62
N VAL A 37 -9.75 3.58 -10.51
CA VAL A 37 -10.08 4.99 -10.72
C VAL A 37 -11.54 5.16 -10.31
N CYS A 38 -11.78 6.03 -9.34
CA CYS A 38 -13.11 6.40 -8.88
C CYS A 38 -13.19 7.92 -8.81
N GLU A 39 -14.39 8.48 -8.99
CA GLU A 39 -14.62 9.93 -8.88
C GLU A 39 -14.34 10.45 -7.46
N LYS A 40 -14.43 9.57 -6.46
CA LYS A 40 -13.98 9.84 -5.08
C LYS A 40 -12.52 9.39 -4.94
N GLU A 41 -11.65 10.34 -4.61
CA GLU A 41 -10.20 10.10 -4.48
C GLU A 41 -9.87 9.01 -3.45
N ASP A 42 -10.69 8.89 -2.39
CA ASP A 42 -10.52 7.87 -1.33
C ASP A 42 -10.57 6.42 -1.85
N LEU A 43 -11.25 6.20 -2.97
CA LEU A 43 -11.43 4.87 -3.59
C LEU A 43 -10.50 4.66 -4.79
N SER A 44 -9.72 5.68 -5.16
CA SER A 44 -8.75 5.60 -6.24
C SER A 44 -7.37 5.19 -5.72
N GLY A 45 -6.66 4.33 -6.44
CA GLY A 45 -5.33 3.90 -5.99
C GLY A 45 -4.82 2.65 -6.68
N ILE A 46 -3.62 2.25 -6.27
CA ILE A 46 -2.93 1.06 -6.75
C ILE A 46 -2.90 0.05 -5.61
N PHE A 47 -3.36 -1.16 -5.90
CA PHE A 47 -3.51 -2.22 -4.91
C PHE A 47 -2.82 -3.49 -5.39
N VAL A 48 -2.29 -4.28 -4.45
CA VAL A 48 -1.73 -5.59 -4.75
C VAL A 48 -2.87 -6.56 -5.11
N LYS A 49 -2.86 -7.04 -6.36
CA LYS A 49 -3.83 -8.01 -6.87
C LYS A 49 -3.41 -9.44 -6.57
N SER A 50 -2.11 -9.74 -6.69
CA SER A 50 -1.55 -11.07 -6.41
C SER A 50 -0.06 -10.99 -6.13
N ILE A 51 0.43 -12.00 -5.41
CA ILE A 51 1.84 -12.24 -5.14
C ILE A 51 2.18 -13.61 -5.70
N CYS A 52 3.26 -13.70 -6.49
CA CYS A 52 3.73 -14.97 -7.05
C CYS A 52 4.47 -15.78 -5.99
N GLU A 53 4.07 -17.04 -5.80
CA GLU A 53 4.76 -17.98 -4.90
C GLU A 53 6.24 -18.11 -5.26
N GLY A 54 7.11 -18.08 -4.25
CA GLY A 54 8.56 -18.19 -4.41
C GLY A 54 9.24 -16.92 -4.94
N SER A 55 8.49 -15.84 -5.19
CA SER A 55 9.05 -14.55 -5.60
C SER A 55 9.72 -13.79 -4.46
N VAL A 56 10.34 -12.66 -4.80
CA VAL A 56 10.96 -11.75 -3.81
C VAL A 56 9.91 -11.21 -2.83
N ALA A 57 8.74 -10.80 -3.33
CA ALA A 57 7.66 -10.28 -2.49
C ALA A 57 7.04 -11.35 -1.59
N ASP A 58 6.89 -12.58 -2.09
CA ASP A 58 6.41 -13.72 -1.31
C ASP A 58 7.37 -14.06 -0.15
N LYS A 59 8.67 -14.16 -0.45
CA LYS A 59 9.71 -14.44 0.54
C LYS A 59 9.90 -13.33 1.58
N CYS A 60 9.57 -12.09 1.22
CA CYS A 60 9.56 -10.96 2.15
C CYS A 60 8.49 -11.14 3.23
N GLY A 61 7.30 -11.63 2.87
CA GLY A 61 6.20 -11.88 3.80
C GLY A 61 5.57 -10.63 4.43
N GLN A 62 6.06 -9.42 4.08
CA GLN A 62 5.52 -8.16 4.60
C GLN A 62 4.44 -7.56 3.70
N ILE A 63 4.35 -7.97 2.43
CA ILE A 63 3.36 -7.48 1.47
C ILE A 63 2.24 -8.50 1.37
N GLN A 64 0.99 -8.03 1.36
CA GLN A 64 -0.20 -8.86 1.25
C GLN A 64 -1.10 -8.43 0.09
N VAL A 65 -1.95 -9.36 -0.35
CA VAL A 65 -3.00 -9.04 -1.32
C VAL A 65 -3.99 -8.06 -0.69
N ASN A 66 -4.41 -7.06 -1.48
CA ASN A 66 -5.21 -5.91 -1.08
C ASN A 66 -4.45 -4.79 -0.33
N ASP A 67 -3.13 -4.92 -0.13
CA ASP A 67 -2.34 -3.78 0.32
C ASP A 67 -2.39 -2.65 -0.70
N ARG A 68 -2.51 -1.41 -0.22
CA ARG A 68 -2.47 -0.21 -1.03
C ARG A 68 -1.03 0.28 -1.16
N ILE A 69 -0.55 0.39 -2.39
CA ILE A 69 0.75 0.97 -2.68
C ILE A 69 0.56 2.49 -2.79
N VAL A 70 1.19 3.22 -1.88
CA VAL A 70 1.10 4.68 -1.82
C VAL A 70 2.35 5.38 -2.37
N GLN A 71 3.49 4.68 -2.42
CA GLN A 71 4.79 5.22 -2.84
C GLN A 71 5.67 4.09 -3.40
N VAL A 72 6.49 4.40 -4.41
CA VAL A 72 7.51 3.51 -4.98
C VAL A 72 8.78 4.33 -5.20
N ASP A 73 9.92 3.87 -4.68
CA ASP A 73 11.24 4.52 -4.87
C ASP A 73 11.19 6.04 -4.60
N ASP A 74 10.61 6.44 -3.47
CA ASP A 74 10.41 7.85 -3.07
C ASP A 74 9.46 8.68 -3.95
N VAL A 75 8.80 8.06 -4.93
CA VAL A 75 7.75 8.67 -5.74
C VAL A 75 6.38 8.32 -5.19
N SER A 76 5.69 9.31 -4.63
CA SER A 76 4.30 9.16 -4.20
C SER A 76 3.39 8.88 -5.39
N LEU A 77 2.46 7.95 -5.23
CA LEU A 77 1.47 7.56 -6.23
C LEU A 77 0.14 8.31 -6.07
N GLN A 78 -0.01 9.11 -5.01
CA GLN A 78 -1.20 9.94 -4.81
C GLN A 78 -1.28 11.03 -5.89
N GLY A 79 -2.44 11.16 -6.54
CA GLY A 79 -2.70 12.24 -7.50
C GLY A 79 -2.08 12.06 -8.89
N ASN A 80 -1.30 11.00 -9.14
CA ASN A 80 -0.79 10.69 -10.47
C ASN A 80 -1.91 10.13 -11.36
N LYS A 81 -2.68 11.04 -11.95
CA LYS A 81 -3.63 10.72 -13.03
C LYS A 81 -2.82 10.49 -14.30
N ASN A 82 -3.12 9.43 -15.05
CA ASN A 82 -2.53 9.24 -16.37
C ASN A 82 -2.93 10.45 -17.23
N SER A 83 -1.97 11.34 -17.49
CA SER A 83 -2.14 12.50 -18.38
C SER A 83 -2.38 12.05 -19.82
#